data_AF-A0A3M2L948-F1
#
_entry.id   AF-A0A3M2L948-F1
#
_cell.length_a   1.000
_cell.length_b   1.000
_cell.length_c   1.000
_cell.angle_alpha   90.00
_cell.angle_beta   90.00
_cell.angle_gamma   90.00
#
_symmetry.space_group_name_H-M   'P 1'
#
loop_
_entity.id
_entity.type
_entity.pdbx_description
1 polymer ?
#
loop_
_entity_poly.entity_id
_entity_poly.type
_entity_poly.pdbx_seq_one_letter_code
_entity_poly.pdbx_strand_id
1 'polypeptide(L)' 'MRVALLTEGGYPYAQGELVAWCERLVRALPWHDFEVRALSRGRAQARGPRRPLPPQVRLVRAAPLWGPPPGGRPSR' A
#
# COMPACT_ATOMS: atom_id res chain seq x y z
N MET A 1 7.54 14.35 8.73
CA MET A 1 6.55 14.73 7.67
C MET A 1 5.75 13.49 7.29
N ARG A 2 4.47 13.62 6.89
CA ARG A 2 3.62 12.48 6.48
C ARG A 2 3.56 12.39 4.95
N VAL A 3 3.73 11.18 4.41
CA VAL A 3 3.75 10.90 2.98
C VAL A 3 2.71 9.83 2.65
N ALA A 4 1.86 10.11 1.66
CA ALA A 4 0.99 9.09 1.07
C ALA A 4 1.67 8.46 -0.14
N LEU A 5 1.93 7.15 -0.10
CA LEU A 5 2.50 6.39 -1.21
C LEU A 5 1.39 5.60 -1.92
N LEU A 6 1.04 6.02 -3.13
CA LEU A 6 0.09 5.30 -4.00
C LEU A 6 0.84 4.26 -4.85
N THR A 7 0.39 3.01 -4.84
CA THR A 7 0.99 1.93 -5.63
C THR A 7 -0.08 1.18 -6.42
N GLU A 8 0.12 1.03 -7.73
CA GLU A 8 -0.76 0.23 -8.59
C GLU A 8 -0.31 -1.24 -8.61
N GLY A 9 -1.17 -2.15 -8.17
CA GLY A 9 -0.93 -3.60 -8.14
C GLY A 9 0.31 -4.01 -7.35
N GLY A 10 0.81 -3.13 -6.49
CA GLY A 10 2.15 -3.18 -5.90
C GLY A 10 2.15 -3.05 -4.38
N TYR A 11 3.32 -2.75 -3.80
CA TYR A 11 3.65 -2.83 -2.37
C TYR A 11 2.48 -2.55 -1.40
N PRO A 12 2.25 -3.39 -0.36
CA PRO A 12 3.09 -4.52 0.07
C PRO A 12 2.61 -5.92 -0.41
N TYR A 13 1.65 -6.00 -1.33
CA TYR A 13 0.94 -7.25 -1.64
C TYR A 13 1.48 -8.07 -2.81
N ALA A 14 2.12 -7.42 -3.78
CA ALA A 14 2.59 -8.10 -4.99
C ALA A 14 4.07 -8.47 -4.94
N GLN A 15 4.52 -9.17 -5.97
CA GLN A 15 5.93 -9.52 -6.20
C GLN A 15 6.43 -8.80 -7.46
N GLY A 16 7.75 -8.64 -7.56
CA GLY A 16 8.42 -8.03 -8.71
C GLY A 16 9.13 -6.72 -8.37
N GLU A 17 9.84 -6.20 -9.37
CA GLU A 17 10.81 -5.11 -9.21
C GLU A 17 10.21 -3.81 -8.67
N LEU A 18 8.99 -3.46 -9.10
CA LEU A 18 8.32 -2.24 -8.61
C LEU A 18 8.07 -2.30 -7.10
N VAL A 19 7.73 -3.48 -6.57
CA VAL A 19 7.51 -3.67 -5.12
C VAL A 19 8.82 -3.55 -4.36
N ALA A 20 9.89 -4.14 -4.88
CA ALA A 20 11.22 -4.05 -4.27
C ALA A 20 11.75 -2.60 -4.29
N TRP A 21 11.48 -1.85 -5.36
CA TRP A 21 11.82 -0.44 -5.44
C TRP A 21 11.06 0.40 -4.41
N CYS A 22 9.74 0.23 -4.29
CA CYS A 22 8.95 0.91 -3.26
C CYS A 22 9.44 0.58 -1.84
N GLU A 23 9.78 -0.69 -1.59
CA GLU A 23 10.33 -1.11 -0.30
C GLU A 23 11.66 -0.40 0.00
N ARG A 24 12.59 -0.34 -0.98
CA ARG A 24 13.85 0.40 -0.84
C ARG A 24 13.63 1.88 -0.59
N LEU A 25 12.72 2.52 -1.33
CA LEU A 25 12.39 3.94 -1.15
C LEU A 25 11.91 4.25 0.27
N VAL A 26 10.94 3.47 0.77
CA VAL A 26 10.40 3.66 2.13
C VAL A 26 11.49 3.44 3.18
N ARG A 27 12.33 2.41 3.01
CA ARG A 27 13.44 2.12 3.93
C ARG A 27 14.52 3.22 3.92
N ALA A 28 14.78 3.85 2.78
CA ALA A 28 15.74 4.94 2.65
C ALA A 28 15.26 6.27 3.27
N LEU A 29 13.98 6.38 3.63
CA LEU A 29 13.37 7.58 4.21
C LEU A 29 12.79 7.31 5.61
N PRO A 30 13.61 6.90 6.60
CA PRO A 30 13.12 6.45 7.91
C PRO A 30 12.44 7.55 8.74
N TRP A 31 12.74 8.82 8.46
CA TRP A 31 12.22 9.99 9.19
C TRP A 31 10.81 10.43 8.74
N HIS A 32 10.22 9.75 7.77
CA HIS A 32 8.90 10.05 7.21
C HIS A 32 7.89 8.96 7.58
N ASP A 33 6.73 9.37 8.07
CA ASP A 33 5.63 8.43 8.27
C ASP A 33 4.91 8.19 6.95
N PHE A 34 4.77 6.92 6.57
CA PHE A 34 4.13 6.51 5.33
C PHE A 34 2.73 5.95 5.55
N GLU A 35 1.79 6.43 4.74
CA GLU A 35 0.51 5.77 4.48
C GLU A 35 0.54 5.16 3.08
N VAL A 36 0.43 3.84 2.99
CA VAL A 36 0.44 3.12 1.71
C VAL A 36 -0.98 2.89 1.24
N ARG A 37 -1.26 3.34 0.02
CA ARG A 37 -2.53 3.11 -0.68
C ARG A 37 -2.26 2.16 -1.85
N ALA A 38 -2.49 0.88 -1.62
CA ALA A 38 -2.28 -0.15 -2.62
C ALA A 38 -3.55 -0.35 -3.46
N LEU A 39 -3.51 0.10 -4.71
CA LEU A 39 -4.58 -0.07 -5.67
C LEU A 39 -4.47 -1.46 -6.29
N SER A 40 -5.26 -2.42 -5.81
CA SER A 40 -5.25 -3.79 -6.30
C SER A 40 -5.98 -3.94 -7.63
N ARG A 41 -5.44 -4.74 -8.55
CA ARG A 41 -6.14 -5.12 -9.80
C ARG A 41 -7.21 -6.20 -9.60
N GLY A 42 -7.28 -6.81 -8.41
CA GLY A 42 -8.28 -7.81 -8.06
C GLY A 42 -8.32 -8.11 -6.55
N ARG A 43 -9.46 -8.62 -6.06
CA ARG A 43 -9.70 -8.86 -4.62
C ARG A 43 -8.74 -9.88 -4.00
N ALA A 44 -8.30 -10.88 -4.76
CA ALA A 44 -7.35 -11.88 -4.27
C ALA A 44 -5.99 -11.27 -3.91
N GLN A 45 -5.52 -10.29 -4.70
CA GLN A 45 -4.26 -9.59 -4.45
C GLN A 45 -4.29 -8.78 -3.15
N ALA A 46 -5.38 -8.04 -2.90
CA ALA A 46 -5.56 -7.25 -1.67
C ALA A 46 -5.66 -8.10 -0.38
N ARG A 47 -5.95 -9.40 -0.52
CA ARG A 47 -6.06 -10.36 0.60
C ARG A 47 -4.85 -11.29 0.72
N GLY A 48 -3.86 -11.15 -0.16
CA GLY A 48 -2.66 -11.95 -0.18
C GLY A 48 -1.68 -11.62 0.97
N PRO A 49 -0.64 -12.45 1.13
CA PRO A 49 0.41 -12.20 2.11
C PRO A 49 1.11 -10.88 1.83
N ARG A 50 1.38 -10.12 2.90
CA ARG A 50 2.12 -8.85 2.83
C ARG A 50 3.58 -9.09 3.21
N ARG A 51 4.49 -8.36 2.56
CA ARG A 51 5.87 -8.23 3.06
C ARG A 51 5.88 -7.54 4.43
N PRO A 52 6.83 -7.88 5.32
CA PRO A 52 7.03 -7.14 6.57
C PRO A 52 7.20 -5.65 6.30
N LEU A 53 6.42 -4.84 7.02
CA LEU A 53 6.42 -3.40 6.84
C LEU A 53 7.52 -2.76 7.70
N PRO A 54 8.32 -1.83 7.15
CA PRO A 54 9.17 -0.97 7.95
C PRO A 54 8.35 -0.21 9.01
N PRO A 55 8.92 0.11 10.19
CA PRO A 55 8.18 0.72 11.31
C PRO A 55 7.58 2.09 10.98
N GLN A 56 8.15 2.80 10.02
CA GLN A 56 7.66 4.08 9.55
C GLN A 56 6.41 3.98 8.65
N VAL A 57 6.00 2.77 8.24
CA VAL A 57 4.71 2.54 7.58
C VAL A 57 3.63 2.41 8.64
N ARG A 58 2.79 3.44 8.77
CA ARG A 58 1.76 3.52 9.82
C ARG A 58 0.44 2.87 9.41
N LEU A 59 0.17 2.86 8.10
CA LEU A 59 -1.10 2.38 7.58
C LEU A 59 -0.92 1.83 6.18
N VAL A 60 -1.61 0.71 5.90
CA VAL A 60 -1.80 0.20 4.55
C VAL A 60 -3.29 0.07 4.29
N ARG A 61 -3.79 0.76 3.27
CA ARG A 61 -5.16 0.58 2.77
C ARG A 61 -5.11 0.02 1.37
N ALA A 62 -5.84 -1.07 1.15
CA ALA A 62 -6.08 -1.60 -0.18
C ALA A 62 -7.40 -1.03 -0.73
N ALA A 63 -7.40 -0.68 -2.01
CA ALA A 63 -8.60 -0.31 -2.75
C ALA A 63 -8.55 -0.99 -4.13
N PRO A 64 -9.69 -1.31 -4.75
CA PRO A 64 -9.70 -1.75 -6.13
C PRO A 64 -9.24 -0.60 -7.03
N LEU A 65 -8.41 -0.91 -8.02
CA LEU A 65 -7.98 0.04 -9.05
C LEU A 65 -9.16 0.45 -9.95
N TRP A 66 -10.04 -0.51 -10.23
CA TRP A 66 -11.19 -0.33 -11.12
C TRP A 66 -12.51 -0.63 -10.40
N GLY A 67 -13.56 0.03 -10.85
CA GLY A 67 -14.91 -0.15 -10.33
C GLY A 67 -15.18 0.68 -9.07
N PRO A 68 -16.37 0.52 -8.47
CA PRO A 68 -16.79 1.32 -7.34
C PRO A 68 -15.87 1.08 -6.12
N PRO A 69 -15.58 2.11 -5.32
CA PRO A 69 -14.84 1.93 -4.08
C PRO A 69 -15.57 0.94 -3.17
N PRO A 70 -14.85 0.16 -2.36
CA PRO A 70 -15.47 -0.74 -1.41
C PRO A 70 -16.36 0.08 -0.48
N GLY A 71 -17.64 -0.32 -0.36
CA GLY A 71 -18.66 0.42 0.37
C GLY A 71 -18.15 0.86 1.74
N GLY A 72 -17.93 2.17 1.90
CA GLY A 72 -17.45 2.73 3.15
C GLY A 72 -18.60 2.78 4.15
N ARG A 73 -18.34 2.41 5.40
CA ARG A 73 -19.16 2.94 6.49
C ARG A 73 -18.95 4.45 6.53
N PRO A 74 -20.01 5.27 6.58
CA PRO A 74 -19.84 6.71 6.73
C PRO A 74 -19.06 6.97 8.03
N SER A 75 -18.01 7.77 7.92
CA SER A 75 -17.33 8.33 9.09
C SER A 75 -18.34 9.21 9.83
N ARG A 76 -18.69 8.81 11.06
CA ARG A 76 -19.29 9.71 12.04
C ARG A 76 -18.25 10.70 12.53
#